data_AF-A0A3D1U262-F1
#
_entry.id   AF-A0A3D1U262-F1
#
_cell.length_a   1.000
_cell.length_b   1.000
_cell.length_c   1.000
_cell.angle_alpha   90.00
_cell.angle_beta   90.00
_cell.angle_gamma   90.00
#
_symmetry.space_group_name_H-M   'P 1'
#
loop_
_entity.id
_entity.type
_entity.pdbx_description
1 polymer ?
#
loop_
_entity_poly.entity_id
_entity_poly.type
_entity_poly.pdbx_seq_one_letter_code
_entity_poly.pdbx_strand_id
1 'polypeptide(L)'
;MIQGATMIGRLGAVLMVVASLTFAACTTSPAEPNPLSAIRAVLTAAGFANSSQTFPEQPGRIACVIQGGGPYPGIRVPGTCQTSVAWNRGLFLVTLTEYWDASAFRGGDTDPSNGQLSYSWRYKVNGTGNVTFVDSSGNFPPGEVS
;
A
#
# COMPACT_ATOMS: atom_id res chain seq x y z
N MET A 1 -65.54 -22.64 70.39
CA MET A 1 -66.16 -21.96 69.23
C MET A 1 -65.25 -20.76 68.96
N ILE A 2 -64.49 -20.60 67.87
CA ILE A 2 -64.67 -20.76 66.42
C ILE A 2 -63.23 -20.98 65.87
N GLN A 3 -62.88 -22.10 65.22
CA GLN A 3 -62.81 -22.33 63.76
C GLN A 3 -61.91 -21.37 62.92
N GLY A 4 -60.97 -21.96 62.17
CA GLY A 4 -60.25 -21.36 61.02
C GLY A 4 -58.73 -21.21 61.24
N ALA A 5 -57.81 -21.47 60.30
CA ALA A 5 -57.86 -21.92 58.91
C ALA A 5 -56.42 -22.35 58.52
N THR A 6 -56.24 -23.54 57.93
CA THR A 6 -55.83 -23.78 56.53
C THR A 6 -54.35 -23.49 56.18
N MET A 7 -53.59 -24.58 56.00
CA MET A 7 -52.35 -24.63 55.21
C MET A 7 -52.61 -24.35 53.73
N ILE A 8 -51.66 -23.72 53.03
CA ILE A 8 -51.28 -23.81 51.59
C ILE A 8 -50.15 -22.75 51.45
N GLY A 9 -48.88 -23.06 51.20
CA GLY A 9 -48.32 -23.83 50.09
C GLY A 9 -47.78 -22.85 49.04
N ARG A 10 -46.45 -22.81 48.82
CA ARG A 10 -45.81 -22.46 47.54
C ARG A 10 -44.30 -22.68 47.60
N LEU A 11 -43.86 -23.77 46.96
CA LEU A 11 -42.48 -23.99 46.54
C LEU A 11 -42.10 -22.89 45.54
N GLY A 12 -41.11 -22.07 45.91
CA GLY A 12 -40.47 -21.13 44.99
C GLY A 12 -39.60 -21.91 44.01
N ALA A 13 -40.02 -21.98 42.75
CA ALA A 13 -39.19 -22.45 41.66
C ALA A 13 -38.09 -21.41 41.40
N VAL A 14 -36.83 -21.77 41.68
CA VAL A 14 -35.65 -21.00 41.31
C VAL A 14 -35.41 -21.21 39.82
N LEU A 15 -35.77 -20.21 39.02
CA LEU A 15 -35.50 -20.18 37.59
C LEU A 15 -34.05 -19.73 37.37
N MET A 16 -33.12 -20.67 37.17
CA MET A 16 -31.78 -20.32 36.65
C MET A 16 -31.90 -20.02 35.15
N VAL A 17 -31.85 -18.74 34.81
CA VAL A 17 -31.65 -18.29 33.42
C VAL A 17 -30.17 -18.48 33.08
N VAL A 18 -29.85 -19.60 32.44
CA VAL A 18 -28.53 -19.83 31.83
C VAL A 18 -28.48 -19.01 30.56
N ALA A 19 -27.90 -17.80 30.64
CA ALA A 19 -27.60 -16.99 29.48
C ALA A 19 -26.46 -17.65 28.69
N SER A 20 -26.82 -18.40 27.64
CA SER A 20 -25.87 -18.94 26.68
C SER A 20 -25.26 -17.79 25.87
N LEU A 21 -24.08 -17.31 26.29
CA LEU A 21 -23.23 -16.44 25.47
C LEU A 21 -22.74 -17.25 24.27
N THR A 22 -23.47 -17.19 23.15
CA THR A 22 -22.97 -17.64 21.87
C THR A 22 -21.85 -16.70 21.43
N PHE A 23 -20.61 -17.08 21.74
CA PHE A 23 -19.45 -16.48 21.10
C PHE A 23 -19.53 -16.82 19.61
N ALA A 24 -20.12 -15.91 18.83
CA ALA A 24 -19.93 -15.87 17.39
C ALA A 24 -18.44 -15.57 17.18
N ALA A 25 -17.63 -16.62 17.10
CA ALA A 25 -16.28 -16.54 16.59
C ALA A 25 -16.40 -16.15 15.12
N CYS A 26 -16.43 -14.84 14.85
CA CYS A 26 -16.17 -14.30 13.53
C CYS A 26 -14.77 -14.77 13.15
N THR A 27 -14.73 -15.87 12.40
CA THR A 27 -13.55 -16.30 11.67
C THR A 27 -13.40 -15.31 10.52
N THR A 28 -12.84 -14.14 10.83
CA THR A 28 -12.32 -13.24 9.82
C THR A 28 -11.17 -14.02 9.18
N SER A 29 -11.47 -14.75 8.10
CA SER A 29 -10.45 -15.42 7.31
C SER A 29 -9.41 -14.37 6.96
N PRO A 30 -8.11 -14.60 7.22
CA PRO A 30 -7.08 -13.64 6.86
C PRO A 30 -7.26 -13.32 5.39
N ALA A 31 -7.57 -12.06 5.09
CA ALA A 31 -7.81 -11.62 3.73
C ALA A 31 -6.64 -12.09 2.86
N GLU A 32 -6.97 -12.77 1.76
CA GLU A 32 -5.95 -13.29 0.85
C GLU A 32 -5.01 -12.16 0.42
N PRO A 33 -3.69 -12.38 0.35
CA PRO A 33 -2.76 -11.36 -0.07
C PRO A 33 -3.16 -10.78 -1.43
N ASN A 34 -3.60 -9.52 -1.46
CA ASN A 34 -4.00 -8.85 -2.69
C ASN A 34 -2.90 -7.89 -3.16
N PRO A 35 -2.11 -8.24 -4.20
CA PRO A 35 -1.03 -7.37 -4.68
C PRO A 35 -1.54 -6.02 -5.23
N LEU A 36 -2.76 -5.97 -5.75
CA LEU A 36 -3.33 -4.73 -6.31
C LEU A 36 -3.65 -3.71 -5.21
N SER A 37 -4.13 -4.16 -4.05
CA SER A 37 -4.37 -3.26 -2.92
C SER A 37 -3.05 -2.71 -2.37
N ALA A 38 -2.00 -3.53 -2.32
CA ALA A 38 -0.66 -3.09 -1.92
C ALA A 38 -0.08 -2.04 -2.88
N ILE A 39 -0.21 -2.26 -4.20
CA ILE A 39 0.23 -1.29 -5.21
C ILE A 39 -0.51 0.04 -5.05
N ARG A 40 -1.84 0.02 -4.96
CA ARG A 40 -2.63 1.26 -4.77
C ARG A 40 -2.27 1.99 -3.49
N ALA A 41 -2.11 1.27 -2.37
CA ALA A 41 -1.69 1.86 -1.12
C ALA A 41 -0.34 2.61 -1.26
N VAL A 42 0.61 2.01 -1.97
CA VAL A 42 1.92 2.63 -2.25
C VAL A 42 1.78 3.85 -3.18
N LEU A 43 1.03 3.75 -4.27
CA LEU A 43 0.81 4.88 -5.19
C LEU A 43 0.15 6.07 -4.47
N THR A 44 -0.81 5.83 -3.57
CA THR A 44 -1.42 6.88 -2.75
C THR A 44 -0.43 7.44 -1.74
N ALA A 45 0.26 6.59 -0.98
CA ALA A 45 1.18 7.02 0.08
C ALA A 45 2.40 7.79 -0.46
N ALA A 46 2.89 7.42 -1.65
CA ALA A 46 4.00 8.08 -2.31
C ALA A 46 3.59 9.30 -3.15
N GLY A 47 2.29 9.59 -3.27
CA GLY A 47 1.79 10.75 -4.03
C GLY A 47 1.73 10.55 -5.55
N PHE A 48 1.94 9.33 -6.05
CA PHE A 48 1.86 9.01 -7.48
C PHE A 48 0.44 8.78 -8.00
N ALA A 49 -0.55 8.59 -7.11
CA ALA A 49 -1.94 8.28 -7.51
C ALA A 49 -2.60 9.36 -8.39
N ASN A 50 -2.16 10.62 -8.29
CA ASN A 50 -2.70 11.75 -9.08
C ASN A 50 -1.63 12.45 -9.92
N SER A 51 -0.41 11.89 -9.99
CA SER A 51 0.68 12.55 -10.70
C SER A 51 0.65 12.16 -12.19
N SER A 52 1.19 13.06 -13.01
CA SER A 52 1.46 12.77 -14.43
C SER A 52 2.52 11.66 -14.63
N GLN A 53 3.24 11.29 -13.56
CA GLN A 53 4.05 10.08 -13.45
C GLN A 53 3.16 8.91 -13.02
N THR A 54 2.29 8.47 -13.92
CA THR A 54 1.42 7.34 -13.59
C THR A 54 2.23 6.06 -13.74
N PHE A 55 2.61 5.47 -12.60
CA PHE A 55 3.03 4.08 -12.53
C PHE A 55 1.82 3.15 -12.76
N PRO A 56 2.02 1.96 -13.33
CA PRO A 56 0.90 1.06 -13.55
C PRO A 56 0.35 0.54 -12.22
N GLU A 57 -0.98 0.53 -12.07
CA GLU A 57 -1.68 -0.03 -10.88
C GLU A 57 -1.59 -1.57 -10.80
N GLN A 58 -1.03 -2.19 -11.83
CA GLN A 58 -0.77 -3.62 -11.92
C GLN A 58 0.73 -3.84 -12.18
N PRO A 59 1.29 -4.99 -11.79
CA PRO A 59 2.67 -5.33 -12.14
C PRO A 59 2.87 -5.24 -13.65
N GLY A 60 3.86 -4.47 -14.10
CA GLY A 60 4.06 -4.22 -15.52
C GLY A 60 4.83 -2.94 -15.81
N ARG A 61 4.90 -2.58 -17.09
CA ARG A 61 5.57 -1.39 -17.62
C ARG A 61 4.61 -0.60 -18.50
N ILE A 62 4.68 0.73 -18.41
CA ILE A 62 3.98 1.65 -19.31
C ILE A 62 4.89 2.82 -19.69
N ALA A 63 4.64 3.44 -20.84
CA ALA A 63 5.26 4.70 -21.18
C ALA A 63 4.79 5.78 -20.20
N CYS A 64 5.70 6.66 -19.76
CA CYS A 64 5.38 7.75 -18.85
C CYS A 64 6.26 8.98 -19.14
N VAL A 65 5.98 10.09 -18.45
CA VAL A 65 6.79 11.30 -18.49
C VAL A 65 7.46 11.49 -17.14
N ILE A 66 8.78 11.53 -17.14
CA ILE A 66 9.60 11.76 -15.96
C ILE A 66 9.82 13.26 -15.83
N GLN A 67 9.55 13.80 -14.64
CA GLN A 67 9.88 15.19 -14.32
C GLN A 67 11.35 15.22 -13.93
N GLY A 68 12.22 15.67 -14.82
CA GLY A 68 13.57 16.04 -14.43
C GLY A 68 13.55 17.40 -13.73
N GLY A 69 14.42 17.59 -12.75
CA GLY A 69 14.43 18.80 -11.93
C GLY A 69 14.79 20.09 -12.69
N GLY A 70 15.17 21.12 -11.95
CA GLY A 70 15.49 22.45 -12.49
C GLY A 70 14.37 23.49 -12.29
N PRO A 71 14.57 24.74 -12.76
CA PRO A 71 13.61 25.83 -12.58
C PRO A 71 12.25 25.48 -13.16
N TYR A 72 11.18 25.87 -12.47
CA TYR A 72 9.80 25.65 -12.93
C TYR A 72 9.64 26.11 -14.40
N PRO A 73 9.05 25.28 -15.28
CA PRO A 73 8.30 24.05 -15.00
C PRO A 73 9.12 22.74 -14.93
N GLY A 74 10.46 22.80 -14.91
CA GLY A 74 11.35 21.63 -14.97
C GLY A 74 11.45 21.02 -16.36
N ILE A 75 12.35 20.06 -16.55
CA ILE A 75 12.47 19.29 -17.79
C ILE A 75 11.54 18.08 -17.76
N ARG A 76 11.01 17.69 -18.92
CA ARG A 76 10.11 16.54 -19.06
C ARG A 76 10.73 15.55 -20.02
N VAL A 77 11.01 14.35 -19.53
CA VAL A 77 11.71 13.33 -20.29
C VAL A 77 10.77 12.15 -20.56
N PRO A 78 10.59 11.74 -21.82
CA PRO A 78 9.87 10.53 -22.12
C PRO A 78 10.62 9.33 -21.54
N GLY A 79 9.90 8.45 -20.84
CA GLY A 79 10.46 7.29 -20.18
C GLY A 79 9.50 6.13 -20.09
N THR A 80 9.89 5.14 -19.29
CA THR A 80 9.06 3.99 -18.94
C THR A 80 8.95 3.89 -17.43
N CYS A 81 7.75 3.70 -16.93
CA CYS A 81 7.45 3.50 -15.52
C CYS A 81 7.07 2.03 -15.31
N GLN A 82 7.70 1.39 -14.33
CA GLN A 82 7.47 0.00 -13.96
C GLN A 82 6.96 -0.10 -12.53
N THR A 83 5.93 -0.91 -12.33
CA THR A 83 5.55 -1.41 -11.01
C THR A 83 5.88 -2.89 -10.92
N SER A 84 6.52 -3.31 -9.84
CA SER A 84 6.70 -4.72 -9.52
C SER A 84 6.35 -4.98 -8.06
N VAL A 85 5.91 -6.21 -7.78
CA VAL A 85 5.48 -6.63 -6.45
C VAL A 85 6.03 -8.01 -6.14
N ALA A 86 6.58 -8.17 -4.95
CA ALA A 86 6.98 -9.46 -4.40
C ALA A 86 6.26 -9.68 -3.06
N TRP A 87 5.85 -10.91 -2.78
CA TRP A 87 5.26 -11.28 -1.51
C TRP A 87 6.23 -12.17 -0.72
N ASN A 88 6.49 -11.82 0.55
CA ASN A 88 7.36 -12.60 1.41
C ASN A 88 6.93 -12.45 2.89
N ARG A 89 6.73 -13.57 3.58
CA ARG A 89 6.47 -13.64 5.03
C ARG A 89 5.40 -12.64 5.54
N GLY A 90 4.28 -12.52 4.83
CA GLY A 90 3.18 -11.64 5.26
C GLY A 90 3.32 -10.18 4.86
N LEU A 91 4.32 -9.83 4.03
CA LEU A 91 4.58 -8.48 3.56
C LEU A 91 4.67 -8.45 2.04
N PHE A 92 4.11 -7.41 1.43
CA PHE A 92 4.41 -7.04 0.06
C PHE A 92 5.62 -6.11 0.01
N LEU A 93 6.52 -6.36 -0.93
CA LEU A 93 7.55 -5.43 -1.35
C LEU A 93 7.14 -4.90 -2.73
N VAL A 94 6.71 -3.65 -2.78
CA VAL A 94 6.37 -2.94 -4.02
C VAL A 94 7.58 -2.12 -4.45
N THR A 95 7.99 -2.27 -5.70
CA THR A 95 9.07 -1.47 -6.30
C THR A 95 8.51 -0.69 -7.48
N LEU A 96 8.67 0.63 -7.41
CA LEU A 96 8.37 1.55 -8.49
C LEU A 96 9.69 1.94 -9.14
N THR A 97 9.82 1.78 -10.45
CA THR A 97 11.04 2.11 -11.20
C THR A 97 10.76 2.98 -12.41
N GLU A 98 11.43 4.10 -12.53
CA GLU A 98 11.49 4.90 -13.74
C GLU A 98 12.71 4.53 -14.57
N TYR A 99 12.56 4.57 -15.89
CA TYR A 99 13.62 4.35 -16.87
C TYR A 99 13.59 5.50 -17.88
N TRP A 100 14.77 6.06 -18.19
CA TRP A 100 14.91 7.10 -19.21
C TRP A 100 16.22 6.96 -19.97
N ASP A 101 16.28 7.61 -21.13
CA ASP A 101 17.51 7.71 -21.90
C ASP A 101 18.37 8.86 -21.36
N ALA A 102 19.65 8.59 -21.10
CA ALA A 102 20.60 9.62 -20.65
C ALA A 102 20.74 10.77 -21.66
N SER A 103 20.56 10.49 -22.96
CA SER A 103 20.64 11.48 -24.03
C SER A 103 19.56 12.56 -23.96
N ALA A 104 18.48 12.33 -23.21
CA ALA A 104 17.43 13.32 -23.00
C ALA A 104 17.86 14.52 -22.15
N PHE A 105 19.03 14.45 -21.50
CA PHE A 105 19.53 15.47 -20.57
C PHE A 105 20.77 16.22 -21.08
N ARG A 106 21.02 16.23 -22.40
CA ARG A 106 22.18 16.93 -23.00
C ARG A 106 22.10 18.44 -22.78
N GLY A 107 23.09 19.01 -22.07
CA GLY A 107 23.18 20.44 -21.80
C GLY A 107 24.05 20.90 -20.61
N GLY A 108 24.73 20.00 -19.88
CA GLY A 108 25.69 20.35 -18.81
C GLY A 108 27.04 19.65 -19.01
N ASP A 109 28.11 20.20 -18.42
CA ASP A 109 29.54 19.88 -18.63
C ASP A 109 29.98 18.43 -18.33
N THR A 110 29.04 17.53 -18.05
CA THR A 110 29.28 16.12 -17.76
C THR A 110 28.34 15.29 -18.61
N ASP A 111 28.73 15.04 -19.86
CA ASP A 111 28.02 14.19 -20.82
C ASP A 111 27.80 12.79 -20.22
N PRO A 112 26.58 12.43 -19.78
CA PRO A 112 26.35 11.14 -19.18
C PRO A 112 26.14 10.15 -20.32
N SER A 113 27.18 9.38 -20.62
CA SER A 113 27.16 8.03 -21.21
C SER A 113 25.85 7.63 -21.92
N ASN A 114 25.93 7.41 -23.24
CA ASN A 114 24.85 6.78 -24.02
C ASN A 114 24.31 5.53 -23.28
N GLY A 115 23.03 5.51 -22.93
CA GLY A 115 22.45 4.39 -22.19
C GLY A 115 21.12 4.70 -21.51
N GLN A 116 20.48 3.64 -21.02
CA GLN A 116 19.27 3.74 -20.20
C GLN A 116 19.67 3.92 -18.73
N LEU A 117 19.17 4.97 -18.11
CA LEU A 117 19.25 5.24 -16.69
C LEU A 117 17.95 4.80 -16.00
N SER A 118 18.02 4.62 -14.69
CA SER A 118 16.83 4.27 -13.91
C SER A 118 16.91 4.73 -12.47
N TYR A 119 15.76 5.00 -11.87
CA TYR A 119 15.62 5.26 -10.44
C TYR A 119 14.47 4.44 -9.87
N SER A 120 14.65 3.89 -8.69
CA SER A 120 13.68 3.02 -8.04
C SER A 120 13.39 3.44 -6.61
N TRP A 121 12.14 3.29 -6.21
CA TRP A 121 11.67 3.39 -4.83
C TRP A 121 11.09 2.05 -4.38
N ARG A 122 11.45 1.63 -3.16
CA ARG A 122 10.96 0.39 -2.57
C ARG A 122 10.13 0.65 -1.33
N TYR A 123 9.00 -0.04 -1.24
CA TYR A 123 8.05 0.10 -0.14
C TYR A 123 7.63 -1.26 0.37
N LYS A 124 7.49 -1.38 1.68
CA LYS A 124 6.83 -2.51 2.34
C LYS A 124 5.37 -2.17 2.57
N VAL A 125 4.48 -3.13 2.31
CA VAL A 125 3.07 -3.07 2.71
C VAL A 125 2.77 -4.27 3.58
N ASN A 126 2.30 -4.03 4.80
CA ASN A 126 1.91 -5.10 5.71
C ASN A 126 0.47 -5.59 5.47
N GLY A 127 0.05 -6.65 6.18
CA GLY A 127 -1.30 -7.20 6.07
C GLY A 127 -2.45 -6.25 6.48
N THR A 128 -2.14 -5.12 7.10
CA THR A 128 -3.13 -4.07 7.43
C THR A 128 -3.12 -2.91 6.41
N GLY A 129 -2.34 -3.02 5.34
CA GLY A 129 -2.20 -1.96 4.33
C GLY A 129 -1.31 -0.79 4.74
N ASN A 130 -0.56 -0.90 5.85
CA ASN A 130 0.39 0.13 6.25
C ASN A 130 1.60 0.11 5.31
N VAL A 131 1.92 1.28 4.75
CA VAL A 131 3.03 1.48 3.81
C VAL A 131 4.23 2.04 4.56
N THR A 132 5.40 1.41 4.39
CA THR A 132 6.68 1.88 4.93
C THR A 132 7.69 2.01 3.80
N PHE A 133 8.32 3.17 3.65
CA PHE A 133 9.46 3.36 2.75
C PHE A 133 10.64 2.50 3.22
N VAL A 134 11.28 1.80 2.28
CA VAL A 134 12.46 0.98 2.56
C VAL A 134 13.71 1.75 2.17
N ASP A 135 13.81 2.08 0.89
CA ASP A 135 14.91 2.84 0.32
C ASP A 135 14.58 3.28 -1.11
N SER A 136 15.49 4.06 -1.68
CA SER A 136 15.55 4.37 -3.10
C SER A 136 16.97 4.18 -3.62
N SER A 137 17.10 3.93 -4.93
CA SER A 137 18.39 3.69 -5.56
C SER A 137 18.34 3.93 -7.07
N GLY A 138 19.51 4.18 -7.66
CA GLY A 138 19.65 4.40 -9.09
C GLY A 138 20.24 5.77 -9.41
N ASN A 139 19.98 6.23 -10.63
CA ASN A 139 20.43 7.52 -11.14
C ASN A 139 19.37 8.58 -10.85
N PHE A 140 19.75 9.73 -10.31
CA PHE A 140 18.83 10.85 -10.23
C PHE A 140 18.72 11.52 -11.61
N PRO A 141 17.51 11.99 -12.01
CA PRO A 141 17.42 12.95 -13.09
C PRO A 141 18.28 14.18 -12.74
N PRO A 142 19.07 14.71 -13.67
CA PRO A 142 19.74 16.01 -13.51
C PRO A 142 18.75 17.06 -12.97
N GLY A 143 19.10 17.69 -11.84
CA GLY A 143 18.29 18.71 -11.16
C GLY A 143 17.58 18.28 -9.86
N GLU A 144 17.63 17.00 -9.45
CA GLU A 144 17.17 16.55 -8.11
C GLU A 144 18.27 16.58 -7.04
N VAL A 145 19.52 16.86 -7.43
CA VAL A 145 20.63 17.13 -6.50
C VAL A 145 20.66 18.62 -6.16
N SER A 146 20.05 18.98 -5.03
CA SER A 146 20.23 20.28 -4.39
C SER A 146 21.33 20.22 -3.34
#